data_AF-T0R5V5-F1
#
_entry.id   AF-T0R5V5-F1
#
_cell.length_a   1.000
_cell.length_b   1.000
_cell.length_c   1.000
_cell.angle_alpha   90.00
_cell.angle_beta   90.00
_cell.angle_gamma   90.00
#
_symmetry.space_group_name_H-M   'P 1'
#
loop_
_entity.id
_entity.type
_entity.pdbx_description
1 polymer ?
#
loop_
_entity_poly.entity_id
_entity_poly.type
_entity_poly.pdbx_seq_one_letter_code
_entity_poly.pdbx_strand_id
1 'polypeptide(L)'
;MAAKAGKIFSGEDSESEEEEEDEPMWVPTIAPKAPVLEKAPVPPASPATVVAPTLAADENVPTEPSSTLTQPAPSPIDIPASAQATPLASPLQPVPDENDVWRQALSSPFTEVDGMDKMSLAAASKLQSVLDGTLEQIRELVESQEHLLNVVSERNAKITRNAKIAGVEQTMSQVPIYFQKVVAMKSRMADMTASIERMKKQAEYFQVEAQSRAIAKEDRRDKMSQWNILLSAKPSNDLQRKLDEGAPSTLGRSTT
;
A
#
# COMPACT_ATOMS: atom_id res chain seq x y z
N MET A 1 -10.15 70.14 26.23
CA MET A 1 -9.42 70.30 24.95
C MET A 1 -8.78 68.97 24.61
N ALA A 2 -9.03 68.49 23.40
CA ALA A 2 -8.53 67.21 22.88
C ALA A 2 -7.23 67.40 22.09
N ALA A 3 -6.31 66.46 22.21
CA ALA A 3 -5.35 66.07 21.16
C ALA A 3 -4.77 64.69 21.56
N LYS A 4 -5.40 63.60 21.10
CA LYS A 4 -5.05 62.80 19.90
C LYS A 4 -3.80 61.93 20.09
N ALA A 5 -4.08 60.66 20.39
CA ALA A 5 -3.24 59.52 20.12
C ALA A 5 -2.99 59.38 18.60
N GLY A 6 -1.77 58.99 18.24
CA GLY A 6 -1.39 58.61 16.89
C GLY A 6 -0.46 57.40 16.96
N LYS A 7 -1.05 56.20 16.94
CA LYS A 7 -0.36 54.93 16.75
C LYS A 7 -0.42 54.62 15.26
N ILE A 8 0.68 54.88 14.56
CA ILE A 8 0.89 54.43 13.18
C ILE A 8 1.59 53.08 13.26
N PHE A 9 0.81 52.04 12.97
CA PHE A 9 1.27 50.66 12.73
C PHE A 9 1.62 50.60 11.23
N SER A 10 2.91 50.78 10.92
CA SER A 10 3.48 50.37 9.63
C SER A 10 3.87 48.90 9.87
N GLY A 11 3.13 47.93 9.34
CA GLY A 11 3.27 47.56 7.94
C GLY A 11 4.50 46.65 7.77
N GLU A 12 4.59 45.60 8.59
CA GLU A 12 5.36 44.40 8.27
C GLU A 12 4.42 43.51 7.43
N ASP A 13 4.70 43.40 6.14
CA ASP A 13 4.21 42.30 5.31
C ASP A 13 5.38 41.86 4.44
N SER A 14 6.05 40.81 4.93
CA SER A 14 7.10 40.10 4.22
C SER A 14 6.42 39.16 3.22
N GLU A 15 6.44 39.54 1.94
CA GLU A 15 6.18 38.60 0.85
C GLU A 15 7.34 37.61 0.78
N SER A 16 7.18 36.46 1.44
CA SER A 16 8.03 35.27 1.28
C SER A 16 7.18 34.01 1.35
N GLU A 17 6.80 33.46 0.19
CA GLU A 17 6.70 32.01 -0.04
C GLU A 17 6.46 31.78 -1.53
N GLU A 18 7.57 31.67 -2.27
CA GLU A 18 7.62 30.93 -3.53
C GLU A 18 7.60 29.45 -3.14
N GLU A 19 6.41 28.90 -2.89
CA GLU A 19 6.24 27.45 -2.71
C GLU A 19 6.55 26.78 -4.06
N GLU A 20 7.62 25.98 -4.04
CA GLU A 20 7.93 24.98 -5.04
C GLU A 20 6.67 24.18 -5.40
N GLU A 21 6.22 24.31 -6.65
CA GLU A 21 5.38 23.31 -7.28
C GLU A 21 6.23 22.03 -7.43
N ASP A 22 6.31 21.25 -6.35
CA ASP A 22 6.80 19.88 -6.37
C ASP A 22 5.78 19.07 -7.18
N GLU A 23 5.98 19.05 -8.50
CA GLU A 23 5.21 18.26 -9.45
C GLU A 23 5.13 16.81 -8.93
N PRO A 24 3.94 16.21 -8.77
CA PRO A 24 3.85 14.79 -8.47
C PRO A 24 4.37 13.99 -9.67
N MET A 25 5.65 13.62 -9.58
CA MET A 25 6.42 12.80 -10.53
C MET A 25 5.89 11.36 -10.55
N TRP A 26 4.67 11.17 -11.05
CA TRP A 26 4.14 9.86 -11.43
C TRP A 26 3.40 10.00 -12.76
N VAL A 27 4.14 10.44 -13.79
CA VAL A 27 3.75 10.18 -15.18
C VAL A 27 3.91 8.68 -15.42
N PRO A 28 2.86 7.93 -15.81
CA PRO A 28 3.04 6.57 -16.28
C PRO A 28 3.90 6.62 -17.54
N THR A 29 5.16 6.18 -17.43
CA THR A 29 6.04 6.00 -18.58
C THR A 29 5.35 5.07 -19.55
N ILE A 30 5.02 5.62 -20.71
CA ILE A 30 4.54 4.93 -21.90
C ILE A 30 5.59 3.87 -22.26
N ALA A 31 5.25 2.60 -22.02
CA ALA A 31 6.06 1.48 -22.50
C ALA A 31 6.10 1.49 -24.04
N PRO A 32 7.26 1.26 -24.67
CA PRO A 32 7.37 1.25 -26.12
C PRO A 32 6.66 0.04 -26.74
N LYS A 33 6.03 0.29 -27.89
CA LYS A 33 5.40 -0.65 -28.82
C LYS A 33 6.14 -2.00 -28.92
N ALA A 34 5.42 -3.09 -28.64
CA ALA A 34 5.70 -4.41 -29.21
C ALA A 34 4.72 -4.68 -30.37
N PRO A 35 5.13 -5.46 -31.40
CA PRO A 35 4.47 -5.48 -32.70
C PRO A 35 3.15 -6.24 -32.70
N VAL A 36 2.25 -5.75 -33.55
CA VAL A 36 0.95 -6.30 -33.91
C VAL A 36 1.11 -7.73 -34.44
N LEU A 37 0.45 -8.69 -33.81
CA LEU A 37 0.24 -10.04 -34.34
C LEU A 37 -1.27 -10.23 -34.56
N GLU A 38 -1.62 -10.51 -35.80
CA GLU A 38 -2.96 -10.45 -36.38
C GLU A 38 -3.74 -11.77 -36.18
N LYS A 39 -5.04 -11.66 -35.82
CA LYS A 39 -6.18 -12.62 -35.99
C LYS A 39 -6.14 -13.94 -35.18
N ALA A 40 -7.25 -14.54 -34.72
CA ALA A 40 -8.71 -14.43 -34.95
C ALA A 40 -9.50 -15.09 -33.76
N PRO A 41 -10.79 -15.48 -33.88
CA PRO A 41 -11.99 -14.84 -33.34
C PRO A 41 -12.59 -15.49 -32.06
N VAL A 42 -13.49 -14.72 -31.41
CA VAL A 42 -14.31 -15.04 -30.22
C VAL A 42 -15.31 -16.18 -30.46
N PRO A 43 -15.65 -16.97 -29.42
CA PRO A 43 -17.07 -17.24 -29.13
C PRO A 43 -17.46 -17.04 -27.63
N PRO A 44 -18.76 -17.01 -27.29
CA PRO A 44 -19.31 -16.13 -26.23
C PRO A 44 -19.81 -16.82 -24.93
N ALA A 45 -20.02 -15.98 -23.89
CA ALA A 45 -21.09 -15.92 -22.84
C ALA A 45 -21.75 -17.23 -22.33
N SER A 46 -22.01 -17.54 -21.04
CA SER A 46 -22.06 -16.86 -19.73
C SER A 46 -22.06 -17.95 -18.61
N PRO A 47 -22.75 -17.86 -17.45
CA PRO A 47 -22.17 -17.40 -16.19
C PRO A 47 -22.36 -18.36 -14.98
N ALA A 48 -21.73 -17.97 -13.87
CA ALA A 48 -22.20 -18.09 -12.48
C ALA A 48 -22.38 -19.49 -11.85
N THR A 49 -21.60 -19.74 -10.79
CA THR A 49 -22.11 -20.43 -9.60
C THR A 49 -21.74 -19.62 -8.36
N VAL A 50 -22.76 -18.93 -7.86
CA VAL A 50 -22.94 -18.47 -6.47
C VAL A 50 -22.95 -19.69 -5.56
N VAL A 51 -22.25 -19.67 -4.42
CA VAL A 51 -22.77 -20.00 -3.07
C VAL A 51 -21.74 -19.54 -2.01
N ALA A 52 -22.13 -18.55 -1.20
CA ALA A 52 -21.77 -18.48 0.22
C ALA A 52 -22.88 -19.20 1.01
N PRO A 53 -22.65 -19.84 2.18
CA PRO A 53 -22.54 -19.10 3.46
C PRO A 53 -21.63 -19.77 4.52
N THR A 54 -20.91 -19.00 5.35
CA THR A 54 -21.22 -18.66 6.77
C THR A 54 -21.26 -19.82 7.76
N LEU A 55 -20.35 -19.81 8.76
CA LEU A 55 -20.51 -20.13 10.20
C LEU A 55 -19.09 -20.22 10.80
N ALA A 56 -18.65 -19.24 11.58
CA ALA A 56 -18.89 -19.06 13.02
C ALA A 56 -18.01 -20.00 13.89
N ALA A 57 -17.47 -19.36 14.92
CA ALA A 57 -16.40 -19.80 15.79
C ALA A 57 -16.72 -21.07 16.59
N ASP A 58 -15.68 -21.86 16.89
CA ASP A 58 -15.52 -22.40 18.23
C ASP A 58 -14.04 -22.66 18.54
N GLU A 59 -13.67 -22.32 19.77
CA GLU A 59 -12.37 -22.47 20.39
C GLU A 59 -12.09 -23.95 20.72
N ASN A 60 -10.88 -24.44 20.45
CA ASN A 60 -10.23 -25.36 21.37
C ASN A 60 -8.73 -25.50 21.06
N VAL A 61 -7.92 -25.15 22.05
CA VAL A 61 -6.46 -25.33 22.09
C VAL A 61 -6.16 -26.42 23.11
N PRO A 62 -5.27 -27.36 22.78
CA PRO A 62 -4.27 -27.82 23.74
C PRO A 62 -2.88 -27.85 23.08
N THR A 63 -1.94 -26.98 23.48
CA THR A 63 -0.87 -27.26 24.46
C THR A 63 0.06 -28.41 24.03
N GLU A 64 1.15 -28.06 23.34
CA GLU A 64 2.32 -28.94 23.14
C GLU A 64 3.42 -28.62 24.17
N PRO A 65 4.10 -29.63 24.76
CA PRO A 65 5.24 -29.40 25.62
C PRO A 65 6.56 -29.27 24.83
N SER A 66 7.33 -28.23 25.15
CA SER A 66 8.74 -28.08 24.77
C SER A 66 9.58 -29.26 25.24
N SER A 67 10.39 -29.83 24.35
CA SER A 67 11.51 -30.70 24.72
C SER A 67 12.82 -30.18 24.12
N THR A 68 13.68 -29.79 25.06
CA THR A 68 15.07 -29.38 24.94
C THR A 68 15.94 -30.52 24.39
N LEU A 69 16.67 -30.28 23.30
CA LEU A 69 17.65 -31.24 22.77
C LEU A 69 19.03 -30.95 23.34
N THR A 70 19.42 -31.71 24.36
CA THR A 70 20.81 -31.79 24.86
C THR A 70 21.60 -32.75 23.98
N GLN A 71 22.67 -32.24 23.37
CA GLN A 71 23.58 -32.96 22.48
C GLN A 71 24.65 -33.70 23.32
N PRO A 72 24.84 -35.03 23.20
CA PRO A 72 26.01 -35.70 23.77
C PRO A 72 27.13 -35.83 22.73
N ALA A 73 28.37 -35.63 23.21
CA ALA A 73 29.62 -35.74 22.46
C ALA A 73 29.97 -37.20 22.11
N PRO A 74 30.70 -37.47 21.01
CA PRO A 74 31.12 -38.82 20.63
C PRO A 74 32.29 -39.32 21.49
N SER A 75 32.18 -40.57 21.96
CA SER A 75 33.22 -41.31 22.68
C SER A 75 34.14 -42.10 21.71
N PRO A 76 35.36 -42.50 22.13
CA PRO A 76 36.38 -43.12 21.29
C PRO A 76 36.07 -44.59 20.99
N ILE A 77 36.44 -45.05 19.79
CA ILE A 77 36.30 -46.45 19.36
C ILE A 77 37.42 -47.28 19.99
N ASP A 78 37.04 -48.25 20.82
CA ASP A 78 37.90 -49.30 21.38
C ASP A 78 38.24 -50.36 20.33
N ILE A 79 39.52 -50.73 20.26
CA ILE A 79 40.06 -51.83 19.45
C ILE A 79 40.08 -53.10 20.32
N PRO A 80 39.47 -54.23 19.90
CA PRO A 80 39.77 -55.51 20.51
C PRO A 80 40.42 -56.44 19.48
N ALA A 81 41.63 -56.93 19.78
CA ALA A 81 42.06 -58.27 19.36
C ALA A 81 43.38 -58.66 20.02
N SER A 82 43.29 -59.28 21.19
CA SER A 82 44.30 -60.26 21.61
C SER A 82 43.56 -61.56 21.89
N ALA A 83 43.70 -62.52 20.98
CA ALA A 83 43.29 -63.89 21.21
C ALA A 83 44.44 -64.81 20.81
N GLN A 84 44.67 -65.77 21.70
CA GLN A 84 45.92 -66.47 21.94
C GLN A 84 46.26 -67.51 20.86
N ALA A 85 47.55 -67.68 20.62
CA ALA A 85 48.10 -68.78 19.86
C ALA A 85 47.89 -70.12 20.58
N THR A 86 47.27 -71.08 19.89
CA THR A 86 47.27 -72.50 20.27
C THR A 86 48.26 -73.24 19.36
N PRO A 87 49.19 -74.07 19.86
CA PRO A 87 50.11 -74.80 19.00
C PRO A 87 49.58 -76.21 18.66
N LEU A 88 49.97 -76.64 17.45
CA LEU A 88 50.24 -78.02 17.03
C LEU A 88 49.06 -78.92 16.60
N ALA A 89 48.88 -79.05 15.29
CA ALA A 89 48.49 -80.29 14.63
C ALA A 89 49.15 -80.39 13.24
N SER A 90 49.82 -81.52 13.02
CA SER A 90 50.63 -82.06 11.91
C SER A 90 50.65 -81.39 10.52
N PRO A 91 51.80 -81.39 9.81
CA PRO A 91 51.86 -81.14 8.38
C PRO A 91 51.32 -82.36 7.63
N LEU A 92 50.10 -82.26 7.11
CA LEU A 92 49.66 -83.12 6.01
C LEU A 92 50.56 -82.82 4.81
N GLN A 93 51.26 -83.84 4.32
CA GLN A 93 52.05 -83.77 3.11
C GLN A 93 51.16 -83.32 1.94
N PRO A 94 51.56 -82.33 1.13
CA PRO A 94 50.82 -81.98 -0.06
C PRO A 94 50.96 -83.14 -1.05
N VAL A 95 49.84 -83.83 -1.32
CA VAL A 95 49.69 -84.67 -2.50
C VAL A 95 49.92 -83.74 -3.71
N PRO A 96 50.84 -84.07 -4.64
CA PRO A 96 51.02 -83.27 -5.83
C PRO A 96 49.79 -83.49 -6.72
N ASP A 97 48.84 -82.57 -6.65
CA ASP A 97 47.76 -82.49 -7.61
C ASP A 97 48.38 -81.98 -8.92
N GLU A 98 48.60 -82.88 -9.88
CA GLU A 98 49.22 -82.57 -11.18
C GLU A 98 48.39 -81.59 -12.03
N ASN A 99 47.19 -81.20 -11.56
CA ASN A 99 46.33 -80.19 -12.16
C ASN A 99 46.08 -78.99 -11.24
N ASP A 100 47.09 -78.57 -10.48
CA ASP A 100 47.03 -77.31 -9.75
C ASP A 100 47.03 -76.14 -10.75
N VAL A 101 45.82 -75.67 -11.09
CA VAL A 101 45.53 -74.60 -12.05
C VAL A 101 46.36 -73.35 -11.75
N TRP A 102 46.67 -73.11 -10.47
CA TRP A 102 47.52 -71.99 -10.03
C TRP A 102 48.99 -72.19 -10.40
N ARG A 103 49.54 -73.41 -10.26
CA ARG A 103 50.91 -73.72 -10.71
C ARG A 103 51.04 -73.65 -12.22
N GLN A 104 50.03 -74.05 -12.97
CA GLN A 104 50.03 -73.98 -14.43
C GLN A 104 49.92 -72.52 -14.93
N ALA A 105 49.09 -71.70 -14.30
CA ALA A 105 48.98 -70.27 -14.59
C ALA A 105 50.27 -69.50 -14.23
N LEU A 106 50.94 -69.88 -13.14
CA LEU A 106 52.19 -69.25 -12.67
C LEU A 106 53.45 -69.74 -13.41
N SER A 107 53.39 -70.89 -14.09
CA SER A 107 54.51 -71.45 -14.86
C SER A 107 54.48 -71.12 -16.34
N SER A 108 53.36 -70.60 -16.86
CA SER A 108 53.29 -70.08 -18.22
C SER A 108 54.08 -68.75 -18.33
N PRO A 109 54.89 -68.55 -19.38
CA PRO A 109 55.61 -67.30 -19.56
C PRO A 109 54.60 -66.18 -19.82
N PHE A 110 54.62 -65.14 -18.97
CA PHE A 110 53.81 -63.94 -19.18
C PHE A 110 54.19 -63.30 -20.52
N THR A 111 53.26 -63.34 -21.48
CA THR A 111 53.46 -62.69 -22.78
C THR A 111 52.96 -61.24 -22.72
N GLU A 112 53.53 -60.38 -23.55
CA GLU A 112 53.11 -58.97 -23.65
C GLU A 112 51.61 -58.83 -24.01
N VAL A 113 51.10 -59.74 -24.82
CA VAL A 113 49.67 -59.83 -25.20
C VAL A 113 48.79 -60.13 -23.98
N ASP A 114 49.19 -61.10 -23.16
CA ASP A 114 48.47 -61.49 -21.93
C ASP A 114 48.47 -60.35 -20.90
N GLY A 115 49.53 -59.54 -20.87
CA GLY A 115 49.61 -58.31 -20.10
C GLY A 115 48.71 -57.19 -20.61
N MET A 116 48.65 -56.98 -21.93
CA MET A 116 47.71 -56.05 -22.56
C MET A 116 46.25 -56.44 -22.30
N ASP A 117 45.93 -57.73 -22.38
CA ASP A 117 44.58 -58.23 -22.12
C ASP A 117 44.17 -58.01 -20.66
N LYS A 118 45.06 -58.31 -19.71
CA LYS A 118 44.81 -58.04 -18.28
C LYS A 118 44.70 -56.54 -17.98
N MET A 119 45.54 -55.70 -18.58
CA MET A 119 45.46 -54.24 -18.42
C MET A 119 44.19 -53.66 -19.06
N SER A 120 43.79 -54.15 -20.23
CA SER A 120 42.57 -53.71 -20.91
C SER A 120 41.32 -54.12 -20.13
N LEU A 121 41.30 -55.33 -19.56
CA LEU A 121 40.22 -55.79 -18.68
C LEU A 121 40.14 -54.97 -17.40
N ALA A 122 41.29 -54.67 -16.78
CA ALA A 122 41.35 -53.80 -15.60
C ALA A 122 40.90 -52.36 -15.93
N ALA A 123 41.28 -51.83 -17.09
CA ALA A 123 40.83 -50.53 -17.57
C ALA A 123 39.32 -50.50 -17.83
N ALA A 124 38.78 -51.55 -18.46
CA ALA A 124 37.34 -51.69 -18.71
C ALA A 124 36.56 -51.81 -17.39
N SER A 125 37.04 -52.60 -16.43
CA SER A 125 36.44 -52.73 -15.10
C SER A 125 36.45 -51.40 -14.33
N LYS A 126 37.55 -50.63 -14.40
CA LYS A 126 37.61 -49.30 -13.79
C LYS A 126 36.61 -48.34 -14.45
N LEU A 127 36.52 -48.33 -15.78
CA LEU A 127 35.55 -47.50 -16.50
C LEU A 127 34.12 -47.88 -16.13
N GLN A 128 33.83 -49.17 -16.02
CA GLN A 128 32.51 -49.65 -15.60
C GLN A 128 32.17 -49.19 -14.18
N SER A 129 33.09 -49.31 -13.23
CA SER A 129 32.87 -48.81 -11.87
C SER A 129 32.64 -47.30 -11.82
N VAL A 130 33.34 -46.52 -12.65
CA VAL A 130 33.12 -45.06 -12.76
C VAL A 130 31.74 -44.78 -13.36
N LEU A 131 31.35 -45.49 -14.42
CA LEU A 131 30.05 -45.34 -15.06
C LEU A 131 28.90 -45.69 -14.09
N ASP A 132 29.02 -46.80 -13.37
CA ASP A 132 28.04 -47.21 -12.36
C ASP A 132 27.92 -46.15 -11.25
N GLY A 133 29.05 -45.60 -10.78
CA GLY A 133 29.05 -44.49 -9.82
C GLY A 133 28.39 -43.22 -10.36
N THR A 134 28.63 -42.86 -11.63
CA THR A 134 27.98 -41.70 -12.25
C THR A 134 26.49 -41.92 -12.47
N LEU A 135 26.06 -43.14 -12.80
CA LEU A 135 24.65 -43.48 -12.95
C LEU A 135 23.90 -43.36 -11.63
N GLU A 136 24.51 -43.81 -10.53
CA GLU A 136 23.91 -43.66 -9.19
C GLU A 136 23.78 -42.17 -8.81
N GLN A 137 24.82 -41.36 -9.07
CA GLN A 137 24.74 -39.91 -8.84
C GLN A 137 23.64 -39.23 -9.68
N ILE A 138 23.47 -39.64 -10.93
CA ILE A 138 22.39 -39.13 -11.79
C ILE A 138 21.03 -39.55 -11.22
N ARG A 139 20.90 -40.79 -10.73
CA ARG A 139 19.67 -41.29 -10.12
C ARG A 139 19.30 -40.49 -8.87
N GLU A 140 20.24 -40.34 -7.94
CA GLU A 140 20.05 -39.54 -6.72
C GLU A 140 19.67 -38.09 -7.05
N LEU A 141 20.30 -37.51 -8.09
CA LEU A 141 19.99 -36.17 -8.54
C LEU A 141 18.56 -36.07 -9.09
N VAL A 142 18.11 -37.04 -9.88
CA VAL A 142 16.74 -37.08 -10.41
C VAL A 142 15.73 -37.22 -9.28
N GLU A 143 15.97 -38.10 -8.32
CA GLU A 143 15.10 -38.28 -7.16
C GLU A 143 15.02 -37.01 -6.30
N SER A 144 16.16 -36.33 -6.09
CA SER A 144 16.21 -35.05 -5.40
C SER A 144 15.44 -33.95 -6.14
N GLN A 145 15.54 -33.89 -7.47
CA GLN A 145 14.78 -32.94 -8.29
C GLN A 145 13.27 -33.23 -8.25
N GLU A 146 12.87 -34.48 -8.30
CA GLU A 146 11.46 -34.88 -8.15
C GLU A 146 10.93 -34.51 -6.76
N HIS A 147 11.69 -34.77 -5.71
CA HIS A 147 11.33 -34.39 -4.35
C HIS A 147 11.17 -32.87 -4.22
N LEU A 148 12.10 -32.09 -4.75
CA LEU A 148 12.02 -30.63 -4.72
C LEU A 148 10.79 -30.13 -5.49
N LEU A 149 10.52 -30.70 -6.66
CA LEU A 149 9.35 -30.35 -7.47
C LEU A 149 8.05 -30.63 -6.70
N ASN A 150 7.97 -31.76 -6.00
CA ASN A 150 6.82 -32.11 -5.17
C ASN A 150 6.63 -31.11 -4.02
N VAL A 151 7.70 -30.75 -3.31
CA VAL A 151 7.66 -29.77 -2.21
C VAL A 151 7.23 -28.39 -2.72
N VAL A 152 7.78 -27.93 -3.84
CA VAL A 152 7.42 -26.65 -4.46
C VAL A 152 5.96 -26.64 -4.90
N SER A 153 5.51 -27.73 -5.55
CA SER A 153 4.13 -27.86 -6.02
C SER A 153 3.14 -27.86 -4.86
N GLU A 154 3.45 -28.57 -3.77
CA GLU A 154 2.62 -28.61 -2.57
C GLU A 154 2.55 -27.23 -1.89
N ARG A 155 3.69 -26.55 -1.75
CA ARG A 155 3.73 -25.20 -1.17
C ARG A 155 2.97 -24.20 -2.03
N ASN A 156 3.11 -24.26 -3.35
CA ASN A 156 2.35 -23.41 -4.27
C ASN A 156 0.84 -23.66 -4.11
N ALA A 157 0.43 -24.93 -4.09
CA ALA A 157 -0.98 -25.27 -3.88
C ALA A 157 -1.52 -24.79 -2.52
N LYS A 158 -0.70 -24.84 -1.45
CA LYS A 158 -1.06 -24.26 -0.14
C LYS A 158 -1.23 -22.74 -0.20
N ILE A 159 -0.39 -22.03 -0.95
CA ILE A 159 -0.52 -20.58 -1.17
C ILE A 159 -1.80 -20.27 -1.94
N THR A 160 -2.04 -20.94 -3.07
CA THR A 160 -3.21 -20.69 -3.93
C THR A 160 -4.53 -20.99 -3.20
N ARG A 161 -4.57 -22.03 -2.35
CA ARG A 161 -5.77 -22.39 -1.59
C ARG A 161 -5.88 -21.66 -0.24
N ASN A 162 -4.95 -20.77 0.08
CA ASN A 162 -4.95 -20.09 1.37
C ASN A 162 -6.08 -19.05 1.43
N ALA A 163 -7.13 -19.36 2.20
CA ALA A 163 -8.29 -18.49 2.38
C ALA A 163 -7.93 -17.10 2.94
N LYS A 164 -6.85 -16.98 3.73
CA LYS A 164 -6.40 -15.67 4.24
C LYS A 164 -5.84 -14.80 3.13
N ILE A 165 -5.11 -15.39 2.18
CA ILE A 165 -4.59 -14.66 1.01
C ILE A 165 -5.75 -14.19 0.12
N ALA A 166 -6.75 -15.04 -0.11
CA ALA A 166 -7.98 -14.65 -0.81
C ALA A 166 -8.75 -13.53 -0.09
N GLY A 167 -8.80 -13.56 1.25
CA GLY A 167 -9.38 -12.47 2.05
C GLY A 167 -8.61 -11.15 1.94
N VAL A 168 -7.28 -11.21 1.88
CA VAL A 168 -6.43 -10.04 1.62
C VAL A 168 -6.67 -9.51 0.20
N GLU A 169 -6.73 -10.39 -0.80
CA GLU A 169 -7.05 -10.00 -2.18
C GLU A 169 -8.41 -9.28 -2.27
N GLN A 170 -9.44 -9.80 -1.59
CA GLN A 170 -10.76 -9.19 -1.54
C GLN A 170 -10.77 -7.84 -0.81
N THR A 171 -10.00 -7.67 0.25
CA THR A 171 -9.92 -6.36 0.93
C THR A 171 -9.13 -5.35 0.09
N MET A 172 -8.03 -5.79 -0.53
CA MET A 172 -7.24 -4.98 -1.46
C MET A 172 -8.06 -4.54 -2.68
N SER A 173 -8.97 -5.38 -3.18
CA SER A 173 -9.87 -4.99 -4.29
C SER A 173 -10.86 -3.88 -3.91
N GLN A 174 -11.14 -3.68 -2.61
CA GLN A 174 -12.03 -2.62 -2.13
C GLN A 174 -11.32 -1.29 -1.88
N VAL A 175 -10.00 -1.29 -1.68
CA VAL A 175 -9.21 -0.07 -1.39
C VAL A 175 -9.43 1.04 -2.42
N PRO A 176 -9.41 0.78 -3.74
CA PRO A 176 -9.66 1.81 -4.75
C PRO A 176 -11.06 2.45 -4.63
N ILE A 177 -12.06 1.65 -4.24
CA ILE A 177 -13.44 2.12 -4.07
C ILE A 177 -13.53 3.08 -2.89
N TYR A 178 -12.93 2.73 -1.76
CA TYR A 178 -12.89 3.63 -0.60
C TYR A 178 -12.12 4.91 -0.89
N PHE A 179 -10.98 4.81 -1.59
CA PHE A 179 -10.23 5.98 -2.04
C PHE A 179 -11.10 6.91 -2.91
N GLN A 180 -11.81 6.36 -3.90
CA GLN A 180 -12.71 7.14 -4.75
C GLN A 180 -13.85 7.80 -3.95
N LYS A 181 -14.40 7.12 -2.94
CA LYS A 181 -15.42 7.70 -2.05
C LYS A 181 -14.86 8.89 -1.26
N VAL A 182 -13.64 8.80 -0.74
CA VAL A 182 -12.98 9.90 -0.02
C VAL A 182 -12.73 11.08 -0.94
N VAL A 183 -12.25 10.85 -2.16
CA VAL A 183 -12.05 11.91 -3.17
C VAL A 183 -13.38 12.60 -3.51
N ALA A 184 -14.45 11.83 -3.73
CA ALA A 184 -15.78 12.37 -4.00
C ALA A 184 -16.33 13.19 -2.82
N MET A 185 -16.10 12.73 -1.58
CA MET A 185 -16.48 13.46 -0.38
C MET A 185 -15.72 14.78 -0.25
N LYS A 186 -14.41 14.79 -0.52
CA LYS A 186 -13.59 16.02 -0.54
C LYS A 186 -14.12 17.04 -1.54
N SER A 187 -14.46 16.60 -2.75
CA SER A 187 -15.07 17.46 -3.78
C SER A 187 -16.41 18.04 -3.31
N ARG A 188 -17.31 17.21 -2.77
CA ARG A 188 -18.59 17.70 -2.23
C ARG A 188 -18.42 18.68 -1.07
N MET A 189 -17.43 18.45 -0.22
CA MET A 189 -17.12 19.36 0.88
C MET A 189 -16.65 20.72 0.36
N ALA A 190 -15.80 20.75 -0.65
CA ALA A 190 -15.39 21.98 -1.31
C ALA A 190 -16.60 22.74 -1.92
N ASP A 191 -17.51 22.02 -2.59
CA ASP A 191 -18.72 22.60 -3.16
C ASP A 191 -19.64 23.19 -2.09
N MET A 192 -19.81 22.48 -0.96
CA MET A 192 -20.59 22.97 0.18
C MET A 192 -19.98 24.22 0.79
N THR A 193 -18.66 24.24 1.01
CA THR A 193 -17.94 25.42 1.51
C THR A 193 -18.16 26.62 0.60
N ALA A 194 -17.97 26.45 -0.72
CA ALA A 194 -18.21 27.52 -1.69
C ALA A 194 -19.68 27.98 -1.70
N SER A 195 -20.64 27.06 -1.50
CA SER A 195 -22.06 27.41 -1.39
C SER A 195 -22.38 28.20 -0.13
N ILE A 196 -21.79 27.83 1.02
CA ILE A 196 -21.96 28.54 2.29
C ILE A 196 -21.38 29.95 2.18
N GLU A 197 -20.21 30.11 1.57
CA GLU A 197 -19.62 31.42 1.33
C GLU A 197 -20.50 32.32 0.46
N ARG A 198 -21.10 31.77 -0.60
CA ARG A 198 -22.06 32.51 -1.44
C ARG A 198 -23.30 32.93 -0.65
N MET A 199 -23.89 32.02 0.13
CA MET A 199 -25.05 32.34 0.97
C MET A 199 -24.71 33.37 2.05
N LYS A 200 -23.53 33.28 2.67
CA LYS A 200 -23.05 34.26 3.66
C LYS A 200 -22.95 35.66 3.04
N LYS A 201 -22.30 35.78 1.87
CA LYS A 201 -22.22 37.06 1.14
C LYS A 201 -23.60 37.61 0.79
N GLN A 202 -24.53 36.74 0.39
CA GLN A 202 -25.91 37.14 0.08
C GLN A 202 -26.68 37.60 1.33
N ALA A 203 -26.50 36.93 2.47
CA ALA A 203 -27.12 37.33 3.73
C ALA A 203 -26.57 38.68 4.23
N GLU A 204 -25.25 38.88 4.15
CA GLU A 204 -24.59 40.16 4.46
C GLU A 204 -25.12 41.28 3.56
N TYR A 205 -25.27 41.01 2.26
CA TYR A 205 -25.87 41.96 1.32
C TYR A 205 -27.30 42.36 1.70
N PHE A 206 -28.18 41.40 2.00
CA PHE A 206 -29.55 41.70 2.41
C PHE A 206 -29.62 42.44 3.75
N GLN A 207 -28.71 42.15 4.68
CA GLN A 207 -28.61 42.88 5.94
C GLN A 207 -28.23 44.35 5.69
N VAL A 208 -27.21 44.59 4.87
CA VAL A 208 -26.79 45.95 4.50
C VAL A 208 -27.91 46.67 3.75
N GLU A 209 -28.61 46.00 2.85
CA GLU A 209 -29.74 46.57 2.10
C GLU A 209 -30.90 46.95 3.04
N ALA A 210 -31.26 46.08 3.97
CA ALA A 210 -32.32 46.35 4.95
C ALA A 210 -31.96 47.52 5.87
N GLN A 211 -30.72 47.58 6.36
CA GLN A 211 -30.22 48.69 7.17
C GLN A 211 -30.21 50.01 6.36
N SER A 212 -29.74 49.96 5.11
CA SER A 212 -29.74 51.12 4.22
C SER A 212 -31.16 51.65 3.96
N ARG A 213 -32.13 50.76 3.74
CA ARG A 213 -33.54 51.14 3.59
C ARG A 213 -34.14 51.70 4.88
N ALA A 214 -33.74 51.19 6.04
CA ALA A 214 -34.19 51.70 7.34
C ALA A 214 -33.66 53.13 7.58
N ILE A 215 -32.38 53.37 7.34
CA ILE A 215 -31.74 54.70 7.43
C ILE A 215 -32.40 55.67 6.46
N ALA A 216 -32.65 55.26 5.21
CA ALA A 216 -33.32 56.11 4.22
C ALA A 216 -34.77 56.47 4.63
N LYS A 217 -35.48 55.59 5.34
CA LYS A 217 -36.82 55.90 5.89
C LYS A 217 -36.74 56.85 7.07
N GLU A 218 -35.75 56.70 7.93
CA GLU A 218 -35.48 57.61 9.05
C GLU A 218 -35.13 59.00 8.55
N ASP A 219 -34.19 59.13 7.60
CA ASP A 219 -33.82 60.41 6.99
C ASP A 219 -35.03 61.12 6.35
N ARG A 220 -35.94 60.38 5.70
CA ARG A 220 -37.20 60.95 5.19
C ARG A 220 -38.12 61.43 6.31
N ARG A 221 -38.23 60.68 7.40
CA ARG A 221 -39.04 61.05 8.58
C ARG A 221 -38.48 62.31 9.23
N ASP A 222 -37.16 62.39 9.36
CA ASP A 222 -36.48 63.54 9.95
C ASP A 222 -36.65 64.79 9.10
N LYS A 223 -36.49 64.68 7.77
CA LYS A 223 -36.79 65.78 6.85
C LYS A 223 -38.24 66.25 6.96
N MET A 224 -39.20 65.32 7.00
CA MET A 224 -40.61 65.68 7.16
C MET A 224 -40.89 66.32 8.53
N SER A 225 -40.24 65.83 9.59
CA SER A 225 -40.34 66.41 10.94
C SER A 225 -39.79 67.83 10.96
N GLN A 226 -38.60 68.07 10.39
CA GLN A 226 -38.01 69.40 10.25
C GLN A 226 -38.92 70.34 9.46
N TRP A 227 -39.49 69.87 8.34
CA TRP A 227 -40.47 70.64 7.58
C TRP A 227 -41.72 70.98 8.39
N ASN A 228 -42.28 70.02 9.13
CA ASN A 228 -43.46 70.26 9.97
C ASN A 228 -43.15 71.24 11.11
N ILE A 229 -41.96 71.16 11.71
CA ILE A 229 -41.48 72.15 12.69
C ILE A 229 -41.40 73.54 12.05
N LEU A 230 -40.85 73.66 10.84
CA LEU A 230 -40.79 74.95 10.13
C LEU A 230 -42.18 75.53 9.80
N LEU A 231 -43.14 74.67 9.43
CA LEU A 231 -44.51 75.09 9.10
C LEU A 231 -45.35 75.42 10.34
N SER A 232 -45.11 74.74 11.45
CA SER A 232 -45.80 74.98 12.73
C SER A 232 -45.12 76.02 13.61
N ALA A 233 -43.85 76.33 13.34
CA ALA A 233 -43.18 77.49 13.91
C ALA A 233 -43.97 78.73 13.47
N LYS A 234 -44.61 79.39 14.44
CA LYS A 234 -45.23 80.69 14.22
C LYS A 234 -44.19 81.62 13.55
N PRO A 235 -44.62 82.55 12.67
CA PRO A 235 -43.72 83.58 12.15
C PRO A 235 -43.00 84.17 13.36
N SER A 236 -41.67 84.23 13.30
CA SER A 236 -40.86 84.76 14.39
C SER A 236 -41.53 86.03 14.93
N ASN A 237 -41.64 86.19 16.25
CA ASN A 237 -42.25 87.36 16.87
C ASN A 237 -41.70 88.68 16.28
N ASP A 238 -40.49 88.67 15.71
CA ASP A 238 -39.89 89.80 14.98
C ASP A 238 -40.56 90.12 13.62
N LEU A 239 -41.00 89.11 12.87
CA LEU A 239 -41.81 89.29 11.66
C LEU A 239 -43.25 89.68 11.98
N GLN A 240 -43.83 89.08 13.02
CA GLN A 240 -45.18 89.43 13.50
C GLN A 240 -45.21 90.90 13.97
N ARG A 241 -44.20 91.32 14.74
CA ARG A 241 -44.06 92.69 15.21
C ARG A 241 -43.81 93.70 14.08
N LYS A 242 -43.04 93.35 13.05
CA LYS A 242 -42.86 94.22 11.86
C LYS A 242 -44.12 94.34 10.99
N LEU A 243 -44.96 93.29 10.96
CA LEU A 243 -46.28 93.36 10.34
C LEU A 243 -47.25 94.25 11.14
N ASP A 244 -47.21 94.16 12.47
CA ASP A 244 -48.04 94.98 13.37
C ASP A 244 -47.58 96.46 13.42
N GLU A 245 -46.26 96.73 13.36
CA GLU A 245 -45.71 98.09 13.25
C GLU A 245 -45.89 98.69 11.83
N GLY A 246 -46.15 97.87 10.81
CA GLY A 246 -46.32 98.29 9.42
C GLY A 246 -47.76 98.58 8.98
N ALA A 247 -48.76 98.39 9.84
CA ALA A 247 -50.16 98.68 9.51
C ALA A 247 -50.47 100.19 9.65
N PRO A 248 -50.76 100.92 8.56
CA PRO A 248 -51.13 102.32 8.65
C PRO A 248 -52.53 102.44 9.27
N SER A 249 -52.59 103.04 10.46
CA SER A 249 -53.83 103.49 11.11
C SER A 249 -54.51 104.55 10.23
N THR A 250 -55.33 104.09 9.29
CA THR A 250 -56.14 104.92 8.39
C THR A 250 -57.60 104.78 8.77
N LEU A 251 -58.00 105.43 9.87
CA LEU A 251 -59.40 105.68 10.17
C LEU A 251 -59.53 107.02 10.88
N GLY A 252 -59.47 108.08 10.08
CA GLY A 252 -60.16 109.32 10.39
C GLY A 252 -61.21 109.58 9.32
N ARG A 253 -62.51 109.56 9.67
CA ARG A 253 -63.55 110.38 9.00
C ARG A 253 -64.90 110.40 9.74
N SER A 254 -65.16 111.50 10.43
CA SER A 254 -66.30 112.44 10.31
C SER A 254 -67.77 112.03 10.52
N THR A 255 -68.56 113.07 10.86
CA THR A 255 -70.02 113.22 11.08
C THR A 255 -70.45 112.92 12.52
N THR A 256 -70.98 113.86 13.31
CA THR A 256 -71.56 115.21 13.13
C THR A 256 -71.27 116.07 14.36
#